data_AF-A0A452GTC3-F1
#
_entry.id   AF-A0A452GTC3-F1
#
_cell.length_a   1.000
_cell.length_b   1.000
_cell.length_c   1.000
_cell.angle_alpha   90.00
_cell.angle_beta   90.00
_cell.angle_gamma   90.00
#
_symmetry.space_group_name_H-M   'P 1'
#
loop_
_entity.id
_entity.type
_entity.pdbx_description
1 polymer ?
#
loop_
_entity_poly.entity_id
_entity_poly.type
_entity_poly.pdbx_seq_one_letter_code
_entity_poly.pdbx_strand_id
1 'polypeptide(L)'
;MENLEDNTTVFSTLRSFNNFISQRVEGASGLATPESFQSTLHMQYQQRVQMEEEASQIRSKSQLLQVEREKMQMELSHKRARIELEKAANTNARSYEREADRNQELLTRIKHYQEKEVEAEAKLKEQMEMNKSYKKSMETVSKKLQEKESKLAEANEMISVLKGKISELQWSLMNQEMQMTSQESQKQELMEQLDVQRKKCQEANQQIQLLQTSQSLLAEHEQKIKDLEQKLSLQEQDAAIVKNMKTELARFPKMEQELLQLREDNAFFREMKENNGLLREEVEGLQRKLERYEKVQADLVTLELENEKLLGKLKSWEKLDESTGLNIRTPDDLSRQIVALQQRELVLKEQNSTITNSARILEKARQQLQEEVLRIQSQLLDEKKKREQHEGLVRRLQKRVLLLTKVWHLVKSCYHRCISVSEPLNGV
;
A
#
# COMPACT_ATOMS: atom_id res chain seq x y z
N MET A 1 38.59 -171.20 -18.08
CA MET A 1 37.39 -171.98 -17.74
C MET A 1 37.02 -172.78 -18.97
N GLU A 2 36.85 -174.09 -18.99
CA GLU A 2 36.99 -175.23 -18.08
C GLU A 2 36.83 -176.45 -19.02
N ASN A 3 37.71 -177.47 -18.95
CA ASN A 3 37.41 -178.88 -18.64
C ASN A 3 36.49 -179.60 -19.65
N LEU A 4 36.81 -180.73 -20.29
CA LEU A 4 37.19 -182.07 -19.80
C LEU A 4 37.56 -182.87 -21.07
N GLU A 5 38.69 -183.54 -21.25
CA GLU A 5 39.12 -184.80 -20.61
C GLU A 5 38.19 -185.99 -20.88
N ASP A 6 38.68 -186.93 -21.69
CA ASP A 6 38.63 -188.41 -21.54
C ASP A 6 38.54 -189.13 -22.90
N ASN A 7 39.60 -189.81 -23.36
CA ASN A 7 40.23 -191.03 -22.84
C ASN A 7 39.56 -192.34 -23.34
N THR A 8 40.33 -193.04 -24.17
CA THR A 8 40.76 -194.42 -23.89
C THR A 8 39.73 -195.55 -24.01
N THR A 9 39.82 -196.28 -25.12
CA THR A 9 39.65 -197.74 -25.15
C THR A 9 40.80 -198.31 -26.00
N VAL A 10 41.91 -198.72 -25.36
CA VAL A 10 42.20 -200.14 -25.03
C VAL A 10 42.62 -200.88 -26.32
N PHE A 11 43.90 -201.15 -26.58
CA PHE A 11 44.82 -201.99 -25.78
C PHE A 11 44.19 -203.30 -25.28
N SER A 12 43.54 -204.03 -26.17
CA SER A 12 43.34 -205.50 -26.10
C SER A 12 43.25 -206.00 -27.54
N THR A 13 44.27 -206.54 -28.20
CA THR A 13 45.03 -207.71 -27.80
C THR A 13 46.29 -207.84 -28.65
N LEU A 14 47.45 -207.59 -28.04
CA LEU A 14 48.68 -208.30 -28.34
C LEU A 14 48.76 -209.40 -27.26
N ARG A 15 49.07 -210.66 -27.62
CA ARG A 15 49.40 -211.82 -26.75
C ARG A 15 48.33 -212.92 -26.59
N SER A 16 48.22 -213.76 -27.63
CA SER A 16 48.19 -215.23 -27.51
C SER A 16 48.94 -215.80 -28.74
N PHE A 17 50.27 -215.92 -28.70
CA PHE A 17 50.97 -217.12 -28.18
C PHE A 17 50.44 -218.39 -28.86
N ASN A 18 51.08 -218.87 -29.93
CA ASN A 18 52.26 -219.74 -29.80
C ASN A 18 51.92 -220.99 -28.97
N ASN A 19 51.18 -221.93 -29.57
CA ASN A 19 51.12 -223.38 -29.30
C ASN A 19 49.82 -223.94 -29.92
N PHE A 20 49.90 -225.12 -30.56
CA PHE A 20 48.93 -225.74 -31.48
C PHE A 20 49.08 -225.22 -32.93
N ILE A 21 49.69 -225.90 -33.91
CA ILE A 21 49.94 -227.33 -34.12
C ILE A 21 51.17 -227.48 -35.04
N SER A 22 52.33 -227.78 -34.45
CA SER A 22 53.34 -228.66 -35.06
C SER A 22 53.40 -229.89 -34.17
N GLN A 23 52.60 -230.92 -34.47
CA GLN A 23 52.95 -232.35 -34.37
C GLN A 23 51.75 -233.28 -34.58
N ARG A 24 52.07 -234.40 -35.25
CA ARG A 24 51.36 -235.67 -35.45
C ARG A 24 50.49 -235.77 -36.70
N VAL A 25 50.69 -236.74 -37.61
CA VAL A 25 51.42 -238.03 -37.61
C VAL A 25 51.59 -238.38 -39.11
N GLU A 26 52.77 -238.52 -39.72
CA GLU A 26 53.73 -239.64 -39.75
C GLU A 26 53.17 -241.06 -39.99
N GLY A 27 53.63 -241.71 -41.06
CA GLY A 27 53.49 -243.15 -41.32
C GLY A 27 52.60 -243.44 -42.53
N ALA A 28 53.01 -244.19 -43.56
CA ALA A 28 54.03 -245.23 -43.58
C ALA A 28 54.52 -245.53 -45.02
N SER A 29 55.83 -245.74 -45.14
CA SER A 29 56.49 -246.94 -45.74
C SER A 29 56.20 -247.31 -47.20
N GLY A 30 57.15 -247.78 -48.02
CA GLY A 30 58.52 -248.22 -47.82
C GLY A 30 58.99 -248.96 -49.09
N LEU A 31 60.25 -248.77 -49.45
CA LEU A 31 61.18 -249.62 -50.22
C LEU A 31 60.68 -250.89 -50.94
N ALA A 32 60.98 -251.03 -52.25
CA ALA A 32 62.08 -251.87 -52.80
C ALA A 32 61.89 -252.21 -54.30
N THR A 33 63.01 -252.20 -55.04
CA THR A 33 63.31 -252.70 -56.40
C THR A 33 63.13 -254.23 -56.56
N PRO A 34 63.29 -254.91 -57.74
CA PRO A 34 63.84 -254.48 -59.03
C PRO A 34 63.08 -254.89 -60.34
N GLU A 35 63.41 -254.20 -61.44
CA GLU A 35 63.32 -254.56 -62.89
C GLU A 35 61.98 -255.12 -63.48
N SER A 36 61.43 -254.67 -64.62
CA SER A 36 61.83 -253.73 -65.67
C SER A 36 60.62 -253.26 -66.54
N PHE A 37 60.83 -252.15 -67.27
CA PHE A 37 60.10 -251.56 -68.43
C PHE A 37 58.91 -250.56 -68.26
N GLN A 38 59.29 -249.28 -68.14
CA GLN A 38 58.76 -247.99 -68.72
C GLN A 38 57.25 -247.77 -69.03
N SER A 39 56.51 -246.96 -68.22
CA SER A 39 55.44 -245.98 -68.64
C SER A 39 54.56 -245.34 -67.51
N THR A 40 55.05 -244.44 -66.60
CA THR A 40 54.15 -243.87 -65.54
C THR A 40 54.42 -242.46 -64.95
N LEU A 41 55.31 -241.61 -65.51
CA LEU A 41 55.65 -240.29 -64.92
C LEU A 41 54.74 -239.11 -65.36
N HIS A 42 53.99 -239.24 -66.44
CA HIS A 42 53.26 -238.12 -67.05
C HIS A 42 52.02 -237.65 -66.26
N MET A 43 51.35 -238.56 -65.54
CA MET A 43 50.02 -238.29 -64.99
C MET A 43 50.04 -237.46 -63.68
N GLN A 44 51.12 -237.51 -62.91
CA GLN A 44 51.23 -236.77 -61.63
C GLN A 44 51.46 -235.26 -61.79
N TYR A 45 52.07 -234.82 -62.90
CA TYR A 45 52.35 -233.40 -63.14
C TYR A 45 51.08 -232.61 -63.45
N GLN A 46 50.15 -233.21 -64.18
CA GLN A 46 48.91 -232.58 -64.63
C GLN A 46 47.97 -232.23 -63.46
N GLN A 47 47.94 -233.05 -62.41
CA GLN A 47 47.14 -232.78 -61.20
C GLN A 47 47.66 -231.60 -60.37
N ARG A 48 48.97 -231.36 -60.29
CA ARG A 48 49.52 -230.22 -59.53
C ARG A 48 49.18 -228.88 -60.17
N VAL A 49 49.26 -228.81 -61.50
CA VAL A 49 48.97 -227.58 -62.26
C VAL A 49 47.51 -227.17 -62.06
N GLN A 50 46.57 -228.12 -62.09
CA GLN A 50 45.14 -227.83 -61.82
C GLN A 50 44.90 -227.25 -60.42
N MET A 51 45.52 -227.82 -59.38
CA MET A 51 45.34 -227.30 -58.00
C MET A 51 45.91 -225.89 -57.82
N GLU A 52 46.99 -225.54 -58.54
CA GLU A 52 47.59 -224.21 -58.49
C GLU A 52 46.79 -223.17 -59.27
N GLU A 53 46.17 -223.56 -60.39
CA GLU A 53 45.20 -222.74 -61.12
C GLU A 53 43.95 -222.46 -60.28
N GLU A 54 43.43 -223.47 -59.57
CA GLU A 54 42.28 -223.30 -58.65
C GLU A 54 42.61 -222.36 -57.48
N ALA A 55 43.78 -222.50 -56.85
CA ALA A 55 44.22 -221.60 -55.79
C ALA A 55 44.40 -220.16 -56.29
N SER A 56 44.89 -219.99 -57.52
CA SER A 56 45.04 -218.68 -58.16
C SER A 56 43.70 -218.05 -58.52
N GLN A 57 42.72 -218.85 -58.93
CA GLN A 57 41.33 -218.41 -59.10
C GLN A 57 40.67 -217.98 -57.80
N ILE A 58 40.92 -218.68 -56.69
CA ILE A 58 40.38 -218.27 -55.38
C ILE A 58 41.01 -216.96 -54.93
N ARG A 59 42.34 -216.81 -55.07
CA ARG A 59 43.03 -215.56 -54.75
C ARG A 59 42.52 -214.39 -55.59
N SER A 60 42.35 -214.56 -56.89
CA SER A 60 41.83 -213.50 -57.76
C SER A 60 40.38 -213.13 -57.42
N LYS A 61 39.51 -214.11 -57.16
CA LYS A 61 38.14 -213.88 -56.67
C LYS A 61 38.11 -213.14 -55.33
N SER A 62 38.98 -213.51 -54.39
CA SER A 62 39.05 -212.86 -53.08
C SER A 62 39.57 -211.43 -53.20
N GLN A 63 40.57 -211.18 -54.05
CA GLN A 63 41.12 -209.85 -54.31
C GLN A 63 40.08 -208.95 -55.01
N LEU A 64 39.29 -209.52 -55.94
CA LEU A 64 38.20 -208.81 -56.61
C LEU A 64 37.09 -208.44 -55.63
N LEU A 65 36.68 -209.35 -54.74
CA LEU A 65 35.71 -209.06 -53.67
C LEU A 65 36.21 -207.99 -52.69
N GLN A 66 37.50 -207.98 -52.39
CA GLN A 66 38.09 -206.94 -51.53
C GLN A 66 38.06 -205.57 -52.21
N VAL A 67 38.47 -205.49 -53.48
CA VAL A 67 38.40 -204.25 -54.26
C VAL A 67 36.96 -203.79 -54.44
N GLU A 68 35.99 -204.68 -54.62
CA GLU A 68 34.56 -204.33 -54.65
C GLU A 68 34.07 -203.76 -53.31
N ARG A 69 34.51 -204.32 -52.17
CA ARG A 69 34.20 -203.77 -50.85
C ARG A 69 34.81 -202.39 -50.63
N GLU A 70 36.07 -202.20 -51.01
CA GLU A 70 36.77 -200.91 -50.92
C GLU A 70 36.14 -199.87 -51.85
N LYS A 71 35.80 -200.25 -53.09
CA LYS A 71 35.06 -199.40 -54.03
C LYS A 71 33.71 -199.01 -53.44
N MET A 72 32.94 -199.96 -52.91
CA MET A 72 31.64 -199.67 -52.30
C MET A 72 31.79 -198.78 -51.06
N GLN A 73 32.83 -198.97 -50.25
CA GLN A 73 33.14 -198.12 -49.10
C GLN A 73 33.56 -196.69 -49.52
N MET A 74 34.39 -196.56 -50.56
CA MET A 74 34.79 -195.28 -51.15
C MET A 74 33.62 -194.56 -51.80
N GLU A 75 32.73 -195.26 -52.50
CA GLU A 75 31.51 -194.68 -53.05
C GLU A 75 30.57 -194.19 -51.95
N LEU A 76 30.40 -194.95 -50.87
CA LEU A 76 29.63 -194.51 -49.70
C LEU A 76 30.29 -193.32 -49.00
N SER A 77 31.61 -193.31 -48.88
CA SER A 77 32.39 -192.20 -48.32
C SER A 77 32.24 -190.93 -49.18
N HIS A 78 32.38 -191.04 -50.50
CA HIS A 78 32.21 -189.91 -51.43
C HIS A 78 30.76 -189.40 -51.43
N LYS A 79 29.77 -190.30 -51.37
CA LYS A 79 28.35 -189.91 -51.18
C LYS A 79 28.15 -189.15 -49.87
N ARG A 80 28.75 -189.61 -48.76
CA ARG A 80 28.70 -188.91 -47.46
C ARG A 80 29.36 -187.54 -47.51
N ALA A 81 30.59 -187.46 -48.01
CA ALA A 81 31.31 -186.19 -48.15
C ALA A 81 30.56 -185.19 -49.03
N ARG A 82 29.95 -185.64 -50.12
CA ARG A 82 29.10 -184.79 -50.97
C ARG A 82 27.88 -184.28 -50.23
N ILE A 83 27.17 -185.16 -49.51
CA ILE A 83 26.01 -184.76 -48.70
C ILE A 83 26.44 -183.80 -47.58
N GLU A 84 27.59 -184.01 -46.95
CA GLU A 84 28.13 -183.13 -45.91
C GLU A 84 28.52 -181.76 -46.47
N LEU A 85 29.19 -181.70 -47.63
CA LEU A 85 29.49 -180.45 -48.33
C LEU A 85 28.22 -179.72 -48.77
N GLU A 86 27.22 -180.44 -49.30
CA GLU A 86 25.94 -179.86 -49.70
C GLU A 86 25.15 -179.35 -48.49
N LYS A 87 25.17 -180.08 -47.36
CA LYS A 87 24.62 -179.61 -46.09
C LYS A 87 25.35 -178.38 -45.60
N ALA A 88 26.68 -178.36 -45.61
CA ALA A 88 27.50 -177.22 -45.19
C ALA A 88 27.26 -175.99 -46.08
N ALA A 89 27.18 -176.18 -47.39
CA ALA A 89 26.85 -175.12 -48.35
C ALA A 89 25.43 -174.60 -48.13
N ASN A 90 24.45 -175.48 -47.90
CA ASN A 90 23.07 -175.07 -47.60
C ASN A 90 22.95 -174.37 -46.24
N THR A 91 23.69 -174.80 -45.21
CA THR A 91 23.73 -174.09 -43.92
C THR A 91 24.40 -172.73 -44.05
N ASN A 92 25.47 -172.62 -44.85
CA ASN A 92 26.16 -171.35 -45.11
C ASN A 92 25.30 -170.40 -45.96
N ALA A 93 24.62 -170.88 -47.00
CA ALA A 93 23.70 -170.08 -47.80
C ALA A 93 22.58 -169.49 -46.91
N ARG A 94 21.98 -170.34 -46.07
CA ARG A 94 20.97 -169.90 -45.09
C ARG A 94 21.53 -168.94 -44.04
N SER A 95 22.81 -169.06 -43.64
CA SER A 95 23.42 -168.08 -42.73
C SER A 95 23.66 -166.75 -43.42
N TYR A 96 24.12 -166.75 -44.67
CA TYR A 96 24.31 -165.54 -45.46
C TYR A 96 23.00 -164.82 -45.78
N GLU A 97 21.92 -165.54 -46.10
CA GLU A 97 20.59 -164.94 -46.28
C GLU A 97 20.13 -164.24 -44.99
N ARG A 98 20.25 -164.91 -43.83
CA ARG A 98 19.90 -164.29 -42.55
C ARG A 98 20.77 -163.07 -42.22
N GLU A 99 22.05 -163.11 -42.57
CA GLU A 99 22.93 -161.95 -42.41
C GLU A 99 22.57 -160.82 -43.36
N ALA A 100 22.19 -161.11 -44.61
CA ALA A 100 21.69 -160.14 -45.56
C ALA A 100 20.38 -159.49 -45.08
N ASP A 101 19.44 -160.29 -44.57
CA ASP A 101 18.19 -159.80 -43.99
C ASP A 101 18.44 -158.90 -42.77
N ARG A 102 19.34 -159.32 -41.86
CA ARG A 102 19.78 -158.50 -40.72
C ARG A 102 20.44 -157.20 -41.18
N ASN A 103 21.32 -157.26 -42.18
CA ASN A 103 21.96 -156.08 -42.72
C ASN A 103 20.95 -155.14 -43.38
N GLN A 104 19.94 -155.67 -44.08
CA GLN A 104 18.87 -154.89 -44.68
C GLN A 104 17.97 -154.24 -43.62
N GLU A 105 17.67 -154.94 -42.53
CA GLU A 105 16.96 -154.40 -41.38
C GLU A 105 17.77 -153.26 -40.72
N LEU A 106 19.07 -153.48 -40.50
CA LEU A 106 19.97 -152.46 -39.96
C LEU A 106 20.05 -151.23 -40.87
N LEU A 107 20.15 -151.41 -42.20
CA LEU A 107 20.14 -150.30 -43.16
C LEU A 107 18.82 -149.52 -43.13
N THR A 108 17.69 -150.22 -43.05
CA THR A 108 16.37 -149.59 -42.94
C THR A 108 16.26 -148.80 -41.64
N ARG A 109 16.79 -149.35 -40.54
CA ARG A 109 16.82 -148.69 -39.23
C ARG A 109 17.75 -147.47 -39.22
N ILE A 110 18.91 -147.55 -39.87
CA ILE A 110 19.83 -146.41 -40.05
C ILE A 110 19.13 -145.30 -40.84
N LYS A 111 18.49 -145.63 -41.97
CA LYS A 111 17.73 -144.64 -42.76
C LYS A 111 16.64 -143.98 -41.95
N HIS A 112 15.86 -144.75 -41.19
CA HIS A 112 14.82 -144.21 -40.31
C HIS A 112 15.38 -143.26 -39.25
N TYR A 113 16.53 -143.57 -38.65
CA TYR A 113 17.19 -142.67 -37.71
C TYR A 113 17.76 -141.42 -38.38
N GLN A 114 18.32 -141.54 -39.58
CA GLN A 114 18.79 -140.39 -40.37
C GLN A 114 17.63 -139.46 -40.75
N GLU A 115 16.49 -140.00 -41.19
CA GLU A 115 15.29 -139.21 -41.48
C GLU A 115 14.78 -138.48 -40.23
N LYS A 116 14.76 -139.15 -39.08
CA LYS A 116 14.41 -138.52 -37.79
C LYS A 116 15.38 -137.44 -37.35
N GLU A 117 16.68 -137.64 -37.59
CA GLU A 117 17.72 -136.64 -37.29
C GLU A 117 17.53 -135.41 -38.17
N VAL A 118 17.31 -135.58 -39.48
CA VAL A 118 17.00 -134.48 -40.41
C VAL A 118 15.71 -133.76 -40.02
N GLU A 119 14.66 -134.50 -39.63
CA GLU A 119 13.40 -133.89 -39.16
C GLU A 119 13.61 -133.09 -37.86
N ALA A 120 14.39 -133.62 -36.91
CA ALA A 120 14.73 -132.92 -35.68
C ALA A 120 15.59 -131.68 -35.92
N GLU A 121 16.56 -131.75 -36.83
CA GLU A 121 17.37 -130.61 -37.26
C GLU A 121 16.53 -129.55 -37.97
N ALA A 122 15.58 -129.94 -38.82
CA ALA A 122 14.64 -129.03 -39.48
C ALA A 122 13.78 -128.30 -38.44
N LYS A 123 13.20 -129.04 -37.48
CA LYS A 123 12.43 -128.45 -36.36
C LYS A 123 13.29 -127.51 -35.51
N LEU A 124 14.53 -127.86 -35.24
CA LEU A 124 15.45 -126.98 -34.49
C LEU A 124 15.76 -125.69 -35.28
N LYS A 125 15.99 -125.79 -36.59
CA LYS A 125 16.19 -124.63 -37.47
C LYS A 125 14.97 -123.71 -37.49
N GLU A 126 13.76 -124.26 -37.65
CA GLU A 126 12.51 -123.48 -37.56
C GLU A 126 12.38 -122.79 -36.20
N GLN A 127 12.66 -123.48 -35.10
CA GLN A 127 12.64 -122.88 -33.75
C GLN A 127 13.68 -121.76 -33.59
N MET A 128 14.89 -121.92 -34.15
CA MET A 128 15.91 -120.87 -34.14
C MET A 128 15.47 -119.64 -34.95
N GLU A 129 14.84 -119.83 -36.11
CA GLU A 129 14.31 -118.74 -36.94
C GLU A 129 13.15 -118.02 -36.26
N MET A 130 12.22 -118.77 -35.65
CA MET A 130 11.13 -118.21 -34.84
C MET A 130 11.68 -117.40 -33.66
N ASN A 131 12.62 -117.94 -32.88
CA ASN A 131 13.28 -117.22 -31.80
C ASN A 131 14.02 -115.96 -32.28
N LYS A 132 14.68 -116.03 -33.44
CA LYS A 132 15.33 -114.85 -34.06
C LYS A 132 14.31 -113.79 -34.46
N SER A 133 13.15 -114.19 -34.98
CA SER A 133 12.06 -113.27 -35.31
C SER A 133 11.45 -112.62 -34.05
N TYR A 134 11.22 -113.39 -32.99
CA TYR A 134 10.71 -112.89 -31.71
C TYR A 134 11.71 -111.95 -31.03
N LYS A 135 13.01 -112.26 -31.08
CA LYS A 135 14.06 -111.37 -30.57
C LYS A 135 14.05 -110.04 -31.32
N LYS A 136 13.99 -110.07 -32.66
CA LYS A 136 13.88 -108.85 -33.47
C LYS A 136 12.62 -108.05 -33.14
N SER A 137 11.46 -108.70 -33.02
CA SER A 137 10.23 -108.00 -32.67
C SER A 137 10.32 -107.38 -31.28
N MET A 138 10.86 -108.10 -30.30
CA MET A 138 11.05 -107.58 -28.94
C MET A 138 12.00 -106.38 -28.93
N GLU A 139 13.13 -106.45 -29.63
CA GLU A 139 14.06 -105.33 -29.77
C GLU A 139 13.39 -104.10 -30.42
N THR A 140 12.52 -104.28 -31.43
CA THR A 140 11.79 -103.16 -32.03
C THR A 140 10.77 -102.54 -31.07
N VAL A 141 10.10 -103.35 -30.25
CA VAL A 141 9.16 -102.87 -29.23
C VAL A 141 9.91 -102.15 -28.10
N SER A 142 11.02 -102.70 -27.62
CA SER A 142 11.87 -102.06 -26.62
C SER A 142 12.42 -100.71 -27.09
N LYS A 143 12.87 -100.60 -28.35
CA LYS A 143 13.29 -99.31 -28.94
C LYS A 143 12.14 -98.30 -28.98
N LYS A 144 10.95 -98.71 -29.42
CA LYS A 144 9.75 -97.85 -29.42
C LYS A 144 9.36 -97.41 -28.01
N LEU A 145 9.47 -98.29 -27.02
CA LEU A 145 9.21 -97.96 -25.63
C LEU A 145 10.20 -96.90 -25.13
N GLN A 146 11.50 -97.10 -25.37
CA GLN A 146 12.54 -96.15 -25.00
C GLN A 146 12.34 -94.77 -25.63
N GLU A 147 11.93 -94.70 -26.91
CA GLU A 147 11.58 -93.43 -27.57
C GLU A 147 10.34 -92.76 -26.97
N LYS A 148 9.38 -93.54 -26.47
CA LYS A 148 8.20 -93.00 -25.79
C LYS A 148 8.57 -92.49 -24.39
N GLU A 149 9.42 -93.21 -23.67
CA GLU A 149 9.97 -92.78 -22.39
C GLU A 149 10.79 -91.50 -22.51
N SER A 150 11.64 -91.38 -23.54
CA SER A 150 12.42 -90.16 -23.77
C SER A 150 11.52 -88.95 -24.07
N LYS A 151 10.52 -89.12 -24.96
CA LYS A 151 9.52 -88.07 -25.26
C LYS A 151 8.69 -87.68 -24.04
N LEU A 152 8.37 -88.64 -23.18
CA LEU A 152 7.66 -88.38 -21.93
C LEU A 152 8.54 -87.60 -20.95
N ALA A 153 9.83 -87.93 -20.86
CA ALA A 153 10.79 -87.18 -20.04
C ALA A 153 10.93 -85.73 -20.54
N GLU A 154 11.06 -85.52 -21.85
CA GLU A 154 11.08 -84.19 -22.46
C GLU A 154 9.79 -83.40 -22.17
N ALA A 155 8.63 -84.04 -22.29
CA ALA A 155 7.35 -83.42 -21.97
C ALA A 155 7.24 -83.04 -20.49
N ASN A 156 7.70 -83.90 -19.58
CA ASN A 156 7.73 -83.61 -18.14
C ASN A 156 8.65 -82.45 -17.80
N GLU A 157 9.82 -82.35 -18.46
CA GLU A 157 10.73 -81.22 -18.28
C GLU A 157 10.09 -79.92 -18.77
N MET A 158 9.45 -79.94 -19.94
CA MET A 158 8.69 -78.78 -20.43
C MET A 158 7.57 -78.37 -19.47
N ILE A 159 6.85 -79.33 -18.89
CA ILE A 159 5.83 -79.05 -17.87
C ILE A 159 6.47 -78.40 -16.63
N SER A 160 7.63 -78.88 -16.19
CA SER A 160 8.38 -78.31 -15.05
C SER A 160 8.75 -76.84 -15.31
N VAL A 161 9.32 -76.55 -16.49
CA VAL A 161 9.67 -75.19 -16.92
C VAL A 161 8.43 -74.29 -17.00
N LEU A 162 7.32 -74.78 -17.58
CA LEU A 162 6.09 -74.02 -17.67
C LEU A 162 5.47 -73.74 -16.29
N LYS A 163 5.51 -74.71 -15.36
CA LYS A 163 5.10 -74.48 -13.96
C LYS A 163 5.96 -73.41 -13.30
N GLY A 164 7.27 -73.42 -13.52
CA GLY A 164 8.18 -72.37 -13.06
C GLY A 164 7.78 -70.99 -13.56
N LYS A 165 7.57 -70.85 -14.88
CA LYS A 165 7.11 -69.60 -15.50
C LYS A 165 5.76 -69.13 -14.97
N ILE A 166 4.82 -70.05 -14.74
CA ILE A 166 3.51 -69.72 -14.15
C ILE A 166 3.70 -69.13 -12.74
N SER A 167 4.54 -69.74 -11.90
CA SER A 167 4.83 -69.22 -10.55
C SER A 167 5.52 -67.86 -10.59
N GLU A 168 6.47 -67.65 -11.50
CA GLU A 168 7.14 -66.36 -11.70
C GLU A 168 6.14 -65.26 -12.12
N LEU A 169 5.27 -65.57 -13.08
CA LEU A 169 4.22 -64.64 -13.53
C LEU A 169 3.21 -64.36 -12.41
N GLN A 170 2.80 -65.37 -11.63
CA GLN A 170 1.94 -65.18 -10.46
C GLN A 170 2.58 -64.26 -9.42
N TRP A 171 3.87 -64.44 -9.14
CA TRP A 171 4.59 -63.58 -8.20
C TRP A 171 4.72 -62.15 -8.73
N SER A 172 5.05 -61.99 -10.02
CA SER A 172 5.08 -60.68 -10.68
C SER A 172 3.73 -59.98 -10.66
N LEU A 173 2.63 -60.70 -10.93
CA LEU A 173 1.27 -60.18 -10.88
C LEU A 173 0.93 -59.70 -9.46
N MET A 174 1.16 -60.54 -8.45
CA MET A 174 0.89 -60.19 -7.06
C MET A 174 1.71 -58.96 -6.60
N ASN A 175 2.96 -58.84 -7.04
CA ASN A 175 3.78 -57.66 -6.76
C ASN A 175 3.23 -56.40 -7.44
N GLN A 176 2.78 -56.51 -8.70
CA GLN A 176 2.11 -55.42 -9.42
C GLN A 176 0.78 -55.02 -8.75
N GLU A 177 -0.04 -55.98 -8.33
CA GLU A 177 -1.28 -55.72 -7.59
C GLU A 177 -1.01 -54.98 -6.27
N MET A 178 0.02 -55.41 -5.52
CA MET A 178 0.44 -54.71 -4.31
C MET A 178 0.90 -53.28 -4.59
N GLN A 179 1.66 -53.05 -5.67
CA GLN A 179 2.03 -51.70 -6.10
C GLN A 179 0.82 -50.86 -6.48
N MET A 180 -0.13 -51.43 -7.23
CA MET A 180 -1.36 -50.74 -7.63
C MET A 180 -2.21 -50.35 -6.41
N THR A 181 -2.37 -51.25 -5.43
CA THR A 181 -3.10 -50.93 -4.19
C THR A 181 -2.41 -49.82 -3.38
N SER A 182 -1.08 -49.84 -3.29
CA SER A 182 -0.31 -48.76 -2.65
C SER A 182 -0.41 -47.43 -3.40
N GLN A 183 -0.45 -47.45 -4.73
CA GLN A 183 -0.63 -46.23 -5.52
C GLN A 183 -2.04 -45.68 -5.40
N GLU A 184 -3.06 -46.54 -5.36
CA GLU A 184 -4.45 -46.11 -5.17
C GLU A 184 -4.65 -45.51 -3.78
N SER A 185 -4.02 -46.06 -2.73
CA SER A 185 -4.08 -45.46 -1.39
C SER A 185 -3.40 -44.08 -1.36
N GLN A 186 -2.23 -43.93 -1.98
CA GLN A 186 -1.54 -42.63 -2.09
C GLN A 186 -2.38 -41.60 -2.86
N LYS A 187 -3.02 -42.02 -3.96
CA LYS A 187 -3.93 -41.17 -4.73
C LYS A 187 -5.12 -40.73 -3.87
N GLN A 188 -5.69 -41.62 -3.07
CA GLN A 188 -6.79 -41.30 -2.17
C GLN A 188 -6.35 -40.29 -1.10
N GLU A 189 -5.20 -40.50 -0.45
CA GLU A 189 -4.63 -39.55 0.52
C GLU A 189 -4.40 -38.15 -0.10
N LEU A 190 -3.87 -38.09 -1.32
CA LEU A 190 -3.65 -36.83 -2.03
C LEU A 190 -4.97 -36.13 -2.40
N MET A 191 -6.01 -36.89 -2.78
CA MET A 191 -7.33 -36.32 -3.01
C MET A 191 -7.93 -35.74 -1.72
N GLU A 192 -7.82 -36.46 -0.59
CA GLU A 192 -8.30 -35.98 0.70
C GLU A 192 -7.55 -34.70 1.13
N GLN A 193 -6.23 -34.64 0.92
CA GLN A 193 -5.44 -33.43 1.17
C GLN A 193 -5.89 -32.25 0.29
N LEU A 194 -6.13 -32.49 -0.99
CA LEU A 194 -6.64 -31.48 -1.92
C LEU A 194 -8.00 -30.93 -1.47
N ASP A 195 -8.92 -31.81 -1.06
CA ASP A 195 -10.25 -31.42 -0.57
C ASP A 195 -10.18 -30.61 0.72
N VAL A 196 -9.27 -30.96 1.65
CA VAL A 196 -9.01 -30.15 2.84
C VAL A 196 -8.51 -28.75 2.46
N GLN A 197 -7.59 -28.63 1.50
CA GLN A 197 -7.10 -27.32 1.06
C GLN A 197 -8.18 -26.50 0.36
N ARG A 198 -9.03 -27.14 -0.45
CA ARG A 198 -10.20 -26.48 -1.07
C ARG A 198 -11.16 -25.94 -0.01
N LYS A 199 -11.48 -26.72 1.03
CA LYS A 199 -12.32 -26.28 2.15
C LYS A 199 -11.71 -25.08 2.88
N LYS A 200 -10.41 -25.13 3.23
CA LYS A 200 -9.71 -23.99 3.86
C LYS A 200 -9.76 -22.73 3.01
N CYS A 201 -9.56 -22.86 1.69
CA CYS A 201 -9.66 -21.73 0.77
C CYS A 201 -11.09 -21.16 0.71
N GLN A 202 -12.11 -22.01 0.71
CA GLN A 202 -13.51 -21.58 0.78
C GLN A 202 -13.83 -20.86 2.10
N GLU A 203 -13.39 -21.39 3.23
CA GLU A 203 -13.54 -20.76 4.56
C GLU A 203 -12.85 -19.39 4.62
N ALA A 204 -11.62 -19.28 4.12
CA ALA A 204 -10.90 -18.01 4.04
C ALA A 204 -11.63 -16.99 3.15
N ASN A 205 -12.17 -17.42 2.00
CA ASN A 205 -12.97 -16.56 1.13
C ASN A 205 -14.25 -16.07 1.82
N GLN A 206 -14.94 -16.93 2.58
CA GLN A 206 -16.10 -16.54 3.38
C GLN A 206 -15.72 -15.51 4.46
N GLN A 207 -14.58 -15.70 5.14
CA GLN A 207 -14.07 -14.72 6.12
C GLN A 207 -13.75 -13.37 5.48
N ILE A 208 -13.14 -13.35 4.29
CA ILE A 208 -12.88 -12.13 3.54
C ILE A 208 -14.18 -11.41 3.20
N GLN A 209 -15.19 -12.13 2.72
CA GLN A 209 -16.51 -11.55 2.43
C GLN A 209 -17.16 -10.96 3.68
N LEU A 210 -17.13 -11.69 4.81
CA LEU A 210 -17.64 -11.18 6.08
C LEU A 210 -16.90 -9.90 6.53
N LEU A 211 -15.57 -9.88 6.42
CA LEU A 211 -14.78 -8.70 6.74
C LEU A 211 -15.12 -7.52 5.83
N GLN A 212 -15.28 -7.74 4.52
CA GLN A 212 -15.68 -6.70 3.57
C GLN A 212 -17.07 -6.12 3.91
N THR A 213 -18.05 -6.96 4.24
CA THR A 213 -19.39 -6.50 4.64
C THR A 213 -19.37 -5.74 5.97
N SER A 214 -18.56 -6.18 6.93
CA SER A 214 -18.35 -5.45 8.18
C SER A 214 -17.67 -4.10 7.93
N GLN A 215 -16.66 -4.05 7.05
CA GLN A 215 -15.96 -2.83 6.70
C GLN A 215 -16.87 -1.82 5.99
N SER A 216 -17.77 -2.25 5.10
CA SER A 216 -18.76 -1.36 4.49
C SER A 216 -19.73 -0.80 5.52
N LEU A 217 -20.20 -1.63 6.46
CA LEU A 217 -21.08 -1.18 7.55
C LEU A 217 -20.38 -0.19 8.48
N LEU A 218 -19.11 -0.43 8.81
CA LEU A 218 -18.32 0.51 9.60
C LEU A 218 -18.15 1.86 8.87
N ALA A 219 -17.88 1.86 7.57
CA ALA A 219 -17.80 3.08 6.78
C ALA A 219 -19.14 3.86 6.76
N GLU A 220 -20.27 3.17 6.68
CA GLU A 220 -21.60 3.79 6.80
C GLU A 220 -21.82 4.40 8.20
N HIS A 221 -21.43 3.68 9.26
CA HIS A 221 -21.51 4.17 10.63
C HIS A 221 -20.60 5.38 10.86
N GLU A 222 -19.36 5.37 10.36
CA GLU A 222 -18.44 6.51 10.42
C GLU A 222 -19.01 7.74 9.69
N GLN A 223 -19.60 7.55 8.51
CA GLN A 223 -20.25 8.64 7.80
C GLN A 223 -21.42 9.21 8.61
N LYS A 224 -22.25 8.34 9.19
CA LYS A 224 -23.37 8.75 10.04
C LYS A 224 -22.91 9.50 11.30
N ILE A 225 -21.80 9.09 11.91
CA ILE A 225 -21.20 9.79 13.04
C ILE A 225 -20.77 11.19 12.62
N LYS A 226 -20.04 11.33 11.50
CA LYS A 226 -19.62 12.64 10.97
C LYS A 226 -20.83 13.55 10.69
N ASP A 227 -21.89 13.02 10.10
CA ASP A 227 -23.12 13.78 9.85
C ASP A 227 -23.80 14.25 11.14
N LEU A 228 -23.79 13.41 12.19
CA LEU A 228 -24.34 13.75 13.51
C LEU A 228 -23.46 14.77 14.24
N GLU A 229 -22.14 14.64 14.19
CA GLU A 229 -21.18 15.60 14.74
C GLU A 229 -21.33 16.98 14.08
N GLN A 230 -21.49 17.02 12.75
CA GLN A 230 -21.76 18.27 12.04
C GLN A 230 -23.08 18.90 12.50
N LYS A 231 -24.17 18.12 12.59
CA LYS A 231 -25.46 18.61 13.11
C LYS A 231 -25.36 19.13 14.54
N LEU A 232 -24.62 18.43 15.41
CA LEU A 232 -24.39 18.86 16.78
C LEU A 232 -23.63 20.19 16.82
N SER A 233 -22.56 20.33 16.03
CA SER A 233 -21.78 21.57 15.97
C SER A 233 -22.61 22.78 15.50
N LEU A 234 -23.51 22.57 14.53
CA LEU A 234 -24.45 23.59 14.09
C LEU A 234 -25.45 23.95 15.20
N GLN A 235 -25.99 22.95 15.90
CA GLN A 235 -26.88 23.19 17.04
C GLN A 235 -26.19 23.94 18.18
N GLU A 236 -24.91 23.65 18.46
CA GLU A 236 -24.11 24.36 19.45
C GLU A 236 -23.87 25.82 19.05
N GLN A 237 -23.58 26.08 17.78
CA GLN A 237 -23.47 27.44 17.24
C GLN A 237 -24.80 28.21 17.35
N ASP A 238 -25.91 27.59 16.93
CA ASP A 238 -27.25 28.17 17.05
C ASP A 238 -27.59 28.47 18.51
N ALA A 239 -27.29 27.54 19.43
CA ALA A 239 -27.50 27.73 20.86
C ALA A 239 -26.65 28.88 21.42
N ALA A 240 -25.40 29.04 20.95
CA ALA A 240 -24.54 30.16 21.34
C ALA A 240 -25.10 31.50 20.83
N ILE A 241 -25.57 31.56 19.58
CA ILE A 241 -26.24 32.75 19.02
C ILE A 241 -27.47 33.11 19.85
N VAL A 242 -28.35 32.12 20.13
CA VAL A 242 -29.55 32.33 20.95
C VAL A 242 -29.18 32.82 22.35
N LYS A 243 -28.12 32.28 22.96
CA LYS A 243 -27.63 32.74 24.27
C LYS A 243 -27.16 34.19 24.22
N ASN A 244 -26.36 34.56 23.22
CA ASN A 244 -25.90 35.94 23.02
C ASN A 244 -27.06 36.91 22.76
N MET A 245 -28.01 36.53 21.90
CA MET A 245 -29.22 37.29 21.65
C MET A 245 -30.05 37.48 22.94
N LYS A 246 -30.21 36.42 23.75
CA LYS A 246 -30.87 36.52 25.07
C LYS A 246 -30.14 37.46 26.01
N THR A 247 -28.80 37.48 26.03
CA THR A 247 -28.05 38.40 26.88
C THR A 247 -28.18 39.86 26.43
N GLU A 248 -28.19 40.13 25.13
CA GLU A 248 -28.43 41.48 24.58
C GLU A 248 -29.87 41.93 24.85
N LEU A 249 -30.86 41.05 24.64
CA LEU A 249 -32.25 41.32 25.01
C LEU A 249 -32.42 41.59 26.51
N ALA A 250 -31.67 40.90 27.38
CA ALA A 250 -31.70 41.14 28.82
C ALA A 250 -31.06 42.49 29.23
N ARG A 251 -30.18 43.07 28.40
CA ARG A 251 -29.61 44.42 28.61
C ARG A 251 -30.54 45.53 28.14
N PHE A 252 -31.43 45.23 27.20
CA PHE A 252 -32.34 46.20 26.60
C PHE A 252 -33.14 47.06 27.61
N PRO A 253 -33.73 46.51 28.69
CA PRO A 253 -34.48 47.32 29.66
C PRO A 253 -33.61 48.34 30.39
N LYS A 254 -32.33 48.03 30.64
CA LYS A 254 -31.40 48.98 31.27
C LYS A 254 -31.07 50.12 30.31
N MET A 255 -30.84 49.79 29.04
CA MET A 255 -30.57 50.78 28.00
C MET A 255 -31.79 51.69 27.76
N GLU A 256 -33.00 51.14 27.83
CA GLU A 256 -34.25 51.92 27.81
C GLU A 256 -34.35 52.85 29.02
N GLN A 257 -34.00 52.39 30.22
CA GLN A 257 -33.96 53.23 31.43
C GLN A 257 -32.93 54.36 31.31
N GLU A 258 -31.71 54.07 30.84
CA GLU A 258 -30.68 55.08 30.59
C GLU A 258 -31.12 56.12 29.55
N LEU A 259 -31.79 55.69 28.47
CA LEU A 259 -32.36 56.60 27.47
C LEU A 259 -33.46 57.49 28.04
N LEU A 260 -34.33 56.95 28.90
CA LEU A 260 -35.35 57.72 29.60
C LEU A 260 -34.70 58.75 30.54
N GLN A 261 -33.72 58.34 31.33
CA GLN A 261 -33.01 59.21 32.24
C GLN A 261 -32.27 60.34 31.51
N LEU A 262 -31.58 60.03 30.40
CA LEU A 262 -30.96 61.05 29.56
C LEU A 262 -31.98 62.01 28.93
N ARG A 263 -33.20 61.55 28.63
CA ARG A 263 -34.28 62.42 28.13
C ARG A 263 -34.80 63.35 29.24
N GLU A 264 -34.96 62.85 30.45
CA GLU A 264 -35.34 63.64 31.63
C GLU A 264 -34.27 64.68 31.96
N ASP A 265 -32.99 64.29 32.01
CA ASP A 265 -31.87 65.20 32.23
C ASP A 265 -31.82 66.30 31.15
N ASN A 266 -31.99 65.94 29.87
CA ASN A 266 -32.05 66.92 28.78
C ASN A 266 -33.27 67.86 28.87
N ALA A 267 -34.40 67.40 29.41
CA ALA A 267 -35.54 68.27 29.68
C ALA A 267 -35.23 69.24 30.82
N PHE A 268 -34.66 68.72 31.91
CA PHE A 268 -34.21 69.53 33.05
C PHE A 268 -33.17 70.58 32.65
N PHE A 269 -32.16 70.22 31.85
CA PHE A 269 -31.17 71.18 31.36
C PHE A 269 -31.78 72.26 30.47
N ARG A 270 -32.80 71.92 29.66
CA ARG A 270 -33.53 72.92 28.87
C ARG A 270 -34.28 73.90 29.76
N GLU A 271 -35.02 73.39 30.74
CA GLU A 271 -35.73 74.23 31.73
C GLU A 271 -34.75 75.11 32.53
N MET A 272 -33.64 74.55 33.01
CA MET A 272 -32.59 75.31 33.69
C MET A 272 -31.96 76.37 32.80
N LYS A 273 -31.79 76.10 31.50
CA LYS A 273 -31.27 77.09 30.54
C LYS A 273 -32.28 78.22 30.32
N GLU A 274 -33.57 77.91 30.22
CA GLU A 274 -34.65 78.91 30.12
C GLU A 274 -34.71 79.77 31.39
N ASN A 275 -34.70 79.16 32.58
CA ASN A 275 -34.67 79.86 33.87
C ASN A 275 -33.43 80.76 34.01
N ASN A 276 -32.25 80.27 33.65
CA ASN A 276 -31.03 81.10 33.61
C ASN A 276 -31.13 82.23 32.58
N GLY A 277 -31.84 82.02 31.47
CA GLY A 277 -32.17 83.06 30.48
C GLY A 277 -33.01 84.16 31.10
N LEU A 278 -34.10 83.79 31.79
CA LEU A 278 -34.96 84.74 32.52
C LEU A 278 -34.18 85.51 33.58
N LEU A 279 -33.36 84.84 34.40
CA LEU A 279 -32.52 85.51 35.39
C LEU A 279 -31.50 86.46 34.75
N ARG A 280 -30.92 86.10 33.60
CA ARG A 280 -30.02 86.99 32.86
C ARG A 280 -30.75 88.24 32.36
N GLU A 281 -31.95 88.08 31.81
CA GLU A 281 -32.78 89.22 31.38
C GLU A 281 -33.13 90.15 32.55
N GLU A 282 -33.43 89.61 33.74
CA GLU A 282 -33.64 90.40 34.95
C GLU A 282 -32.39 91.17 35.37
N VAL A 283 -31.21 90.51 35.38
CA VAL A 283 -29.92 91.14 35.71
C VAL A 283 -29.58 92.23 34.70
N GLU A 284 -29.70 91.98 33.40
CA GLU A 284 -29.51 93.00 32.36
C GLU A 284 -30.51 94.15 32.51
N GLY A 285 -31.74 93.87 32.92
CA GLY A 285 -32.75 94.86 33.23
C GLY A 285 -32.38 95.76 34.43
N LEU A 286 -31.82 95.16 35.49
CA LEU A 286 -31.30 95.88 36.65
C LEU A 286 -30.04 96.68 36.31
N GLN A 287 -29.11 96.12 35.53
CA GLN A 287 -27.92 96.82 35.03
C GLN A 287 -28.31 98.05 34.20
N ARG A 288 -29.24 97.92 33.24
CA ARG A 288 -29.77 99.06 32.47
C ARG A 288 -30.46 100.12 33.34
N LYS A 289 -31.05 99.73 34.49
CA LYS A 289 -31.58 100.71 35.45
C LYS A 289 -30.44 101.40 36.18
N LEU A 290 -29.44 100.65 36.65
CA LEU A 290 -28.26 101.19 37.33
C LEU A 290 -27.50 102.17 36.42
N GLU A 291 -27.21 101.81 35.17
CA GLU A 291 -26.55 102.70 34.19
C GLU A 291 -27.33 104.01 34.00
N ARG A 292 -28.67 103.95 33.99
CA ARG A 292 -29.51 105.16 33.94
C ARG A 292 -29.38 106.01 35.19
N TYR A 293 -29.36 105.39 36.37
CA TYR A 293 -29.12 106.10 37.63
C TYR A 293 -27.72 106.73 37.67
N GLU A 294 -26.69 105.99 37.28
CA GLU A 294 -25.30 106.47 37.20
C GLU A 294 -25.18 107.66 36.24
N LYS A 295 -25.86 107.62 35.08
CA LYS A 295 -25.89 108.75 34.14
C LYS A 295 -26.54 109.99 34.74
N VAL A 296 -27.71 109.85 35.38
CA VAL A 296 -28.38 110.97 36.06
C VAL A 296 -27.52 111.53 37.19
N GLN A 297 -26.82 110.66 37.92
CA GLN A 297 -25.89 111.08 38.97
C GLN A 297 -24.68 111.82 38.40
N ALA A 298 -24.12 111.37 37.27
CA ALA A 298 -23.06 112.10 36.58
C ALA A 298 -23.55 113.48 36.09
N ASP A 299 -24.73 113.55 35.48
CA ASP A 299 -25.34 114.81 35.03
C ASP A 299 -25.56 115.77 36.23
N LEU A 300 -26.01 115.27 37.38
CA LEU A 300 -26.14 116.06 38.60
C LEU A 300 -24.80 116.65 39.05
N VAL A 301 -23.74 115.84 39.10
CA VAL A 301 -22.39 116.31 39.45
C VAL A 301 -21.90 117.37 38.47
N THR A 302 -22.19 117.24 37.17
CA THR A 302 -21.82 118.27 36.18
C THR A 302 -22.54 119.60 36.43
N LEU A 303 -23.84 119.55 36.76
CA LEU A 303 -24.62 120.74 37.12
C LEU A 303 -24.14 121.37 38.43
N GLU A 304 -23.79 120.57 39.43
CA GLU A 304 -23.20 121.05 40.68
C GLU A 304 -21.88 121.80 40.43
N LEU A 305 -20.99 121.25 39.59
CA LEU A 305 -19.74 121.91 39.20
C LEU A 305 -19.96 123.21 38.41
N GLU A 306 -20.96 123.26 37.53
CA GLU A 306 -21.33 124.49 36.80
C GLU A 306 -21.86 125.57 37.74
N ASN A 307 -22.68 125.19 38.72
CA ASN A 307 -23.21 126.11 39.72
C ASN A 307 -22.09 126.68 40.61
N GLU A 308 -21.13 125.85 41.04
CA GLU A 308 -19.93 126.31 41.75
C GLU A 308 -19.12 127.32 40.92
N LYS A 309 -18.94 127.07 39.61
CA LYS A 309 -18.25 128.01 38.70
C LYS A 309 -18.98 129.35 38.58
N LEU A 310 -20.31 129.33 38.47
CA LEU A 310 -21.13 130.55 38.40
C LEU A 310 -21.10 131.32 39.72
N LEU A 311 -21.19 130.63 40.86
CA LEU A 311 -21.01 131.23 42.19
C LEU A 311 -19.62 131.86 42.35
N GLY A 312 -18.57 131.21 41.85
CA GLY A 312 -17.22 131.79 41.82
C GLY A 312 -17.14 133.10 41.05
N LYS A 313 -17.80 133.17 39.88
CA LYS A 313 -17.88 134.42 39.09
C LYS A 313 -18.66 135.50 39.82
N LEU A 314 -19.79 135.18 40.46
CA LEU A 314 -20.58 136.14 41.24
C LEU A 314 -19.75 136.74 42.39
N LYS A 315 -19.07 135.90 43.18
CA LYS A 315 -18.19 136.34 44.28
C LYS A 315 -17.06 137.25 43.80
N SER A 316 -16.56 137.05 42.57
CA SER A 316 -15.53 137.93 42.01
C SER A 316 -16.05 139.34 41.70
N TRP A 317 -17.34 139.48 41.35
CA TRP A 317 -18.00 140.78 41.20
C TRP A 317 -18.28 141.43 42.56
N GLU A 318 -18.68 140.65 43.56
CA GLU A 318 -18.87 141.15 44.94
C GLU A 318 -17.56 141.69 45.55
N LYS A 319 -16.41 141.04 45.29
CA LYS A 319 -15.10 141.56 45.70
C LYS A 319 -14.71 142.89 45.04
N LEU A 320 -15.27 143.19 43.86
CA LEU A 320 -15.05 144.46 43.17
C LEU A 320 -15.73 145.61 43.95
N ASP A 321 -16.87 145.35 44.60
CA ASP A 321 -17.55 146.29 45.50
C ASP A 321 -16.67 146.63 46.73
N GLU A 322 -16.13 145.61 47.39
CA GLU A 322 -15.29 145.76 48.59
C GLU A 322 -13.96 146.49 48.32
N SER A 323 -13.34 146.25 47.15
CA SER A 323 -12.01 146.79 46.84
C SER A 323 -12.00 148.21 46.30
N THR A 324 -13.11 148.68 45.71
CA THR A 324 -13.16 149.98 45.02
C THR A 324 -13.90 151.07 45.80
N GLY A 325 -14.65 150.72 46.87
CA GLY A 325 -15.42 151.68 47.67
C GLY A 325 -16.56 152.38 46.90
N LEU A 326 -16.85 151.89 45.70
CA LEU A 326 -17.85 152.36 44.75
C LEU A 326 -18.89 151.23 44.64
N ASN A 327 -20.18 151.51 44.86
CA ASN A 327 -21.29 150.54 44.76
C ASN A 327 -21.37 149.95 43.32
N ILE A 328 -20.58 148.92 43.02
CA ILE A 328 -20.48 148.27 41.70
C ILE A 328 -20.57 146.76 41.92
N ARG A 329 -21.80 146.22 41.93
CA ARG A 329 -22.06 144.78 42.18
C ARG A 329 -22.40 144.00 40.91
N THR A 330 -22.69 144.71 39.82
CA THR A 330 -22.93 144.12 38.50
C THR A 330 -22.27 144.95 37.40
N PRO A 331 -22.00 144.36 36.22
CA PRO A 331 -21.48 145.10 35.06
C PRO A 331 -22.33 146.34 34.68
N ASP A 332 -23.64 146.27 34.92
CA ASP A 332 -24.56 147.38 34.69
C ASP A 332 -24.32 148.55 35.65
N ASP A 333 -23.87 148.29 36.88
CA ASP A 333 -23.59 149.34 37.87
C ASP A 333 -22.33 150.14 37.53
N LEU A 334 -21.31 149.49 36.95
CA LEU A 334 -20.11 150.14 36.43
C LEU A 334 -20.49 151.12 35.30
N SER A 335 -21.38 150.68 34.40
CA SER A 335 -21.86 151.49 33.28
C SER A 335 -22.62 152.74 33.76
N ARG A 336 -23.43 152.63 34.82
CA ARG A 336 -24.14 153.78 35.41
C ARG A 336 -23.20 154.82 36.02
N GLN A 337 -22.12 154.41 36.71
CA GLN A 337 -21.17 155.35 37.30
C GLN A 337 -20.37 156.15 36.26
N ILE A 338 -20.01 155.52 35.14
CA ILE A 338 -19.32 156.18 34.02
C ILE A 338 -20.20 157.30 33.44
N VAL A 339 -21.50 157.04 33.24
CA VAL A 339 -22.44 158.05 32.71
C VAL A 339 -22.59 159.25 33.66
N ALA A 340 -22.67 159.01 34.97
CA ALA A 340 -22.78 160.08 35.97
C ALA A 340 -21.54 161.00 36.01
N LEU A 341 -20.33 160.42 35.85
CA LEU A 341 -19.09 161.19 35.76
C LEU A 341 -19.02 162.04 34.50
N GLN A 342 -19.42 161.50 33.34
CA GLN A 342 -19.45 162.24 32.08
C GLN A 342 -20.43 163.43 32.11
N GLN A 343 -21.58 163.28 32.76
CA GLN A 343 -22.55 164.38 32.94
C GLN A 343 -22.00 165.53 33.80
N ARG A 344 -21.28 165.22 34.89
CA ARG A 344 -20.62 166.24 35.72
C ARG A 344 -19.55 167.03 34.96
N GLU A 345 -18.78 166.36 34.11
CA GLU A 345 -17.72 167.01 33.32
C GLU A 345 -18.28 168.02 32.31
N LEU A 346 -19.41 167.70 31.67
CA LEU A 346 -20.10 168.62 30.74
C LEU A 346 -20.54 169.92 31.43
N VAL A 347 -21.18 169.81 32.60
CA VAL A 347 -21.64 170.97 33.39
C VAL A 347 -20.48 171.89 33.76
N LEU A 348 -19.34 171.31 34.17
CA LEU A 348 -18.16 172.09 34.53
C LEU A 348 -17.54 172.82 33.32
N LYS A 349 -17.53 172.21 32.12
CA LYS A 349 -17.04 172.86 30.90
C LYS A 349 -17.90 174.06 30.50
N GLU A 350 -19.22 173.95 30.63
CA GLU A 350 -20.15 175.02 30.30
C GLU A 350 -19.97 176.23 31.23
N GLN A 351 -19.88 176.00 32.54
CA GLN A 351 -19.59 177.03 33.55
C GLN A 351 -18.26 177.78 33.29
N ASN A 352 -17.22 177.05 32.89
CA ASN A 352 -15.90 177.63 32.62
C ASN A 352 -15.91 178.55 31.38
N SER A 353 -16.69 178.21 30.35
CA SER A 353 -16.86 179.03 29.15
C SER A 353 -17.55 180.36 29.43
N THR A 354 -18.58 180.37 30.30
CA THR A 354 -19.28 181.58 30.73
C THR A 354 -18.39 182.53 31.53
N ILE A 355 -17.60 182.00 32.47
CA ILE A 355 -16.66 182.79 33.28
C ILE A 355 -15.62 183.47 32.37
N THR A 356 -15.06 182.72 31.43
CA THR A 356 -14.02 183.22 30.50
C THR A 356 -14.55 184.37 29.62
N ASN A 357 -15.77 184.27 29.11
CA ASN A 357 -16.39 185.33 28.31
C ASN A 357 -16.68 186.59 29.13
N SER A 358 -17.15 186.43 30.37
CA SER A 358 -17.43 187.55 31.27
C SER A 358 -16.17 188.34 31.63
N ALA A 359 -15.05 187.65 31.88
CA ALA A 359 -13.75 188.26 32.16
C ALA A 359 -13.26 189.10 30.97
N ARG A 360 -13.47 188.62 29.74
CA ARG A 360 -13.02 189.29 28.51
C ARG A 360 -13.79 190.59 28.21
N ILE A 361 -15.08 190.64 28.55
CA ILE A 361 -15.92 191.84 28.40
C ILE A 361 -15.53 192.92 29.42
N LEU A 362 -15.32 192.51 30.68
CA LEU A 362 -14.87 193.40 31.74
C LEU A 362 -13.49 194.02 31.45
N GLU A 363 -12.57 193.25 30.87
CA GLU A 363 -11.24 193.75 30.49
C GLU A 363 -11.31 194.85 29.41
N LYS A 364 -12.21 194.73 28.42
CA LYS A 364 -12.43 195.76 27.38
C LYS A 364 -13.03 197.05 27.95
N ALA A 365 -14.01 196.93 28.83
CA ALA A 365 -14.62 198.10 29.49
C ALA A 365 -13.60 198.88 30.34
N ARG A 366 -12.68 198.17 31.00
CA ARG A 366 -11.58 198.76 31.76
C ARG A 366 -10.65 199.62 30.89
N GLN A 367 -10.31 199.15 29.69
CA GLN A 367 -9.44 199.87 28.76
C GLN A 367 -10.09 201.15 28.22
N GLN A 368 -11.37 201.11 27.87
CA GLN A 368 -12.12 202.27 27.37
C GLN A 368 -12.21 203.41 28.41
N LEU A 369 -12.47 203.06 29.67
CA LEU A 369 -12.51 204.03 30.77
C LEU A 369 -11.13 204.67 31.04
N GLN A 370 -10.03 203.94 30.85
CA GLN A 370 -8.68 204.51 30.98
C GLN A 370 -8.38 205.55 29.91
N GLU A 371 -8.82 205.34 28.66
CA GLU A 371 -8.63 206.31 27.57
C GLU A 371 -9.47 207.58 27.79
N GLU A 372 -10.70 207.45 28.29
CA GLU A 372 -11.55 208.60 28.61
C GLU A 372 -10.97 209.48 29.73
N VAL A 373 -10.40 208.88 30.76
CA VAL A 373 -9.74 209.61 31.87
C VAL A 373 -8.55 210.43 31.37
N LEU A 374 -7.71 209.85 30.50
CA LEU A 374 -6.57 210.56 29.90
C LEU A 374 -7.04 211.75 29.04
N ARG A 375 -8.14 211.59 28.29
CA ARG A 375 -8.71 212.66 27.46
C ARG A 375 -9.26 213.82 28.29
N ILE A 376 -9.97 213.53 29.38
CA ILE A 376 -10.53 214.54 30.29
C ILE A 376 -9.41 215.30 31.03
N GLN A 377 -8.34 214.62 31.44
CA GLN A 377 -7.18 215.26 32.07
C GLN A 377 -6.49 216.29 31.16
N SER A 378 -6.36 215.98 29.86
CA SER A 378 -5.85 216.91 28.85
C SER A 378 -6.73 218.15 28.70
N GLN A 379 -8.05 217.99 28.61
CA GLN A 379 -9.00 219.10 28.47
C GLN A 379 -9.03 220.02 29.70
N LEU A 380 -8.91 219.45 30.90
CA LEU A 380 -8.88 220.22 32.15
C LEU A 380 -7.62 221.10 32.27
N LEU A 381 -6.48 220.60 31.78
CA LEU A 381 -5.22 221.35 31.76
C LEU A 381 -5.29 222.58 30.85
N ASP A 382 -5.93 222.46 29.68
CA ASP A 382 -6.10 223.57 28.74
C ASP A 382 -7.06 224.64 29.27
N GLU A 383 -8.17 224.25 29.92
CA GLU A 383 -9.10 225.20 30.54
C GLU A 383 -8.50 225.94 31.73
N LYS A 384 -7.63 225.29 32.54
CA LYS A 384 -6.86 225.98 33.58
C LYS A 384 -5.95 227.08 33.01
N LYS A 385 -5.23 226.79 31.91
CA LYS A 385 -4.38 227.78 31.23
C LYS A 385 -5.17 228.99 30.71
N LYS A 386 -6.34 228.76 30.11
CA LYS A 386 -7.21 229.84 29.63
C LYS A 386 -7.73 230.71 30.79
N ARG A 387 -8.09 230.10 31.92
CA ARG A 387 -8.55 230.82 33.11
C ARG A 387 -7.50 231.77 33.68
N GLU A 388 -6.25 231.32 33.79
CA GLU A 388 -5.13 232.14 34.27
C GLU A 388 -4.86 233.34 33.33
N GLN A 389 -4.95 233.14 32.02
CA GLN A 389 -4.82 234.21 31.03
C GLN A 389 -5.95 235.26 31.17
N HIS A 390 -7.19 234.81 31.37
CA HIS A 390 -8.35 235.69 31.55
C HIS A 390 -8.29 236.47 32.87
N GLU A 391 -7.87 235.85 33.99
CA GLU A 391 -7.69 236.54 35.26
C GLU A 391 -6.62 237.65 35.17
N GLY A 392 -5.51 237.40 34.46
CA GLY A 392 -4.50 238.42 34.20
C GLY A 392 -5.04 239.61 33.41
N LEU A 393 -6.00 239.38 32.51
CA LEU A 393 -6.68 240.44 31.75
C LEU A 393 -7.64 241.25 32.62
N VAL A 394 -8.41 240.59 33.49
CA VAL A 394 -9.37 241.23 34.41
C VAL A 394 -8.67 242.18 35.38
N ARG A 395 -7.52 241.79 35.96
CA ARG A 395 -6.75 242.66 36.86
C ARG A 395 -6.27 243.95 36.17
N ARG A 396 -5.94 243.89 34.87
CA ARG A 396 -5.55 245.07 34.08
C ARG A 396 -6.74 245.98 33.78
N LEU A 397 -7.92 245.41 33.52
CA LEU A 397 -9.16 246.18 33.30
C LEU A 397 -9.69 246.84 34.57
N GLN A 398 -9.63 246.16 35.73
CA GLN A 398 -10.06 246.71 37.01
C GLN A 398 -9.26 247.96 37.43
N LYS A 399 -7.96 248.00 37.18
CA LYS A 399 -7.15 249.21 37.44
C LYS A 399 -7.56 250.40 36.55
N ARG A 400 -8.04 250.14 35.34
CA ARG A 400 -8.50 251.18 34.39
C ARG A 400 -9.85 251.78 34.80
N VAL A 401 -10.78 250.95 35.30
CA VAL A 401 -12.09 251.41 35.79
C VAL A 401 -11.94 252.31 37.01
N LEU A 402 -11.04 251.97 37.94
CA LEU A 402 -10.82 252.78 39.14
C LEU A 402 -10.38 254.22 38.82
N LEU A 403 -9.63 254.41 37.74
CA LEU A 403 -9.19 255.71 37.26
C LEU A 403 -10.35 256.53 36.67
N LEU A 404 -11.36 255.89 36.06
CA LEU A 404 -12.55 256.57 35.51
C LEU A 404 -13.52 257.02 36.60
N THR A 405 -13.71 256.24 37.67
CA THR A 405 -14.66 256.56 38.74
C THR A 405 -14.26 257.82 39.50
N LYS A 406 -12.96 258.05 39.71
CA LYS A 406 -12.48 259.28 40.35
C LYS A 406 -12.81 260.53 39.53
N VAL A 407 -12.76 260.44 38.20
CA VAL A 407 -13.06 261.57 37.31
C VAL A 407 -14.56 261.88 37.27
N TRP A 408 -15.43 260.88 37.45
CA TRP A 408 -16.89 261.10 37.46
C TRP A 408 -17.39 261.81 38.73
N HIS A 409 -16.80 261.49 39.89
CA HIS A 409 -17.15 262.19 41.13
C HIS A 409 -16.77 263.67 41.09
N LEU A 410 -15.70 264.02 40.37
CA LEU A 410 -15.31 265.40 40.09
C LEU A 410 -16.37 266.17 39.28
N VAL A 411 -17.23 265.51 38.50
CA VAL A 411 -18.23 266.18 37.66
C VAL A 411 -19.58 266.33 38.37
N LYS A 412 -20.03 265.32 39.13
CA LYS A 412 -21.40 265.32 39.67
C LYS A 412 -21.62 266.32 40.80
N SER A 413 -20.59 266.64 41.57
CA SER A 413 -20.72 267.62 42.65
C SER A 413 -21.01 269.03 42.12
N CYS A 414 -20.71 269.33 40.86
CA CYS A 414 -20.97 270.64 40.28
C CYS A 414 -22.44 270.91 39.89
N TYR A 415 -23.32 269.90 39.79
CA TYR A 415 -24.60 270.13 39.10
C TYR A 415 -25.84 270.35 39.99
N HIS A 416 -25.86 269.87 41.24
CA HIS A 416 -27.15 269.66 41.91
C HIS A 416 -27.49 270.55 43.09
N ARG A 417 -26.86 271.71 43.22
CA ARG A 417 -27.38 272.68 44.20
C ARG A 417 -27.66 274.07 43.67
N CYS A 418 -27.60 274.28 42.35
CA CYS A 418 -28.01 275.55 41.75
C CYS A 418 -29.52 275.72 41.48
N ILE A 419 -30.37 274.70 41.53
CA ILE A 419 -31.72 274.83 40.93
C ILE A 419 -32.72 274.20 41.92
N SER A 420 -33.46 274.91 42.79
CA SER A 420 -34.01 276.28 42.83
C SER A 420 -35.07 276.59 41.78
N VAL A 421 -36.27 276.96 42.25
CA VAL A 421 -37.39 277.63 41.54
C VAL A 421 -38.40 276.71 40.83
N SER A 422 -39.67 277.15 40.87
CA SER A 422 -40.92 276.67 40.24
C SER A 422 -41.67 275.50 40.93
N GLU A 423 -42.63 275.85 41.80
CA GLU A 423 -44.11 275.74 41.63
C GLU A 423 -44.69 274.81 40.50
N PRO A 424 -46.02 274.66 40.36
CA PRO A 424 -47.09 274.41 41.35
C PRO A 424 -48.16 273.40 40.83
N LEU A 425 -49.14 273.11 41.70
CA LEU A 425 -50.58 272.92 41.40
C LEU A 425 -51.12 271.61 40.76
N ASN A 426 -52.35 271.34 41.23
CA ASN A 426 -53.42 270.50 40.70
C ASN A 426 -53.18 268.98 40.76
N GLY A 427 -54.10 268.12 41.19
CA GLY A 427 -55.51 268.23 41.54
C GLY A 427 -55.97 266.91 42.18
N VAL A 428 -57.30 266.73 42.30
CA VAL A 428 -58.08 265.56 42.78
C VAL A 428 -57.40 264.18 42.67
#